data_AF-A0A4R4VGN0-F1
#
_entry.id   AF-A0A4R4VGN0-F1
#
_cell.length_a   1.000
_cell.length_b   1.000
_cell.length_c   1.000
_cell.angle_alpha   90.00
_cell.angle_beta   90.00
_cell.angle_gamma   90.00
#
_symmetry.space_group_name_H-M   'P 1'
#
loop_
_entity.id
_entity.type
_entity.pdbx_description
1 polymer ?
#
loop_
_entity_poly.entity_id
_entity_poly.type
_entity_poly.pdbx_seq_one_letter_code
_entity_poly.pdbx_strand_id
1 'polypeptide(L)'
;MRTMGETLMTEGPALPPAPGEEQYPALALANSAIALPGGHTADLLGTPAQTNHWLTEHGLAPVDIDMREMCAAQLRSLREQIRALLASRTAGLPA
;
A
#
# COMPACT_ATOMS: atom_id res chain seq x y z
N MET A 1 17.13 3.31 -36.51
CA MET A 1 15.89 2.89 -35.82
C MET A 1 16.27 2.42 -34.44
N ARG A 2 15.98 3.18 -33.39
CA ARG A 2 16.13 2.73 -31.99
C ARG A 2 14.73 2.75 -31.37
N THR A 3 14.23 1.58 -31.05
CA THR A 3 13.00 1.37 -30.28
C THR A 3 13.25 0.16 -29.40
N MET A 4 13.32 0.37 -28.10
CA MET A 4 12.27 -0.02 -27.16
C MET A 4 12.83 0.26 -25.76
N GLY A 5 12.31 1.32 -25.13
CA GLY A 5 12.70 1.72 -23.80
C GLY A 5 12.36 0.61 -22.82
N GLU A 6 13.39 0.08 -22.19
CA GLU A 6 13.30 -0.70 -20.96
C GLU A 6 12.44 0.09 -19.98
N THR A 7 11.27 -0.45 -19.66
CA THR A 7 10.42 0.12 -18.62
C THR A 7 11.12 -0.18 -17.32
N LEU A 8 12.02 0.72 -16.89
CA LEU A 8 12.51 0.72 -15.53
C LEU A 8 11.28 0.79 -14.63
N MET A 9 11.02 -0.31 -13.94
CA MET A 9 10.28 -0.30 -12.68
C MET A 9 10.96 0.76 -11.84
N THR A 10 10.39 1.97 -11.79
CA THR A 10 10.96 3.01 -10.97
C THR A 10 10.68 2.58 -9.55
N GLU A 11 11.69 2.01 -8.90
CA GLU A 11 11.73 1.93 -7.46
C GLU A 11 11.75 3.39 -7.01
N GLY A 12 10.56 3.92 -6.69
CA GLY A 12 10.43 5.25 -6.12
C GLY A 12 11.33 5.31 -4.89
N PRO A 13 11.87 6.49 -4.54
CA PRO A 13 12.77 6.61 -3.40
C PRO A 13 12.15 5.91 -2.20
N ALA A 14 12.86 4.91 -1.65
CA ALA A 14 12.41 4.14 -0.50
C ALA A 14 12.28 5.12 0.66
N LEU A 15 11.04 5.60 0.88
CA LEU A 15 10.74 6.44 2.01
C LEU A 15 10.97 5.59 3.27
N PRO A 16 11.54 6.17 4.34
CA PRO A 16 11.59 5.46 5.61
C PRO A 16 10.17 5.06 6.02
N PRO A 17 10.00 3.90 6.67
CA PRO A 17 8.69 3.48 7.16
C PRO A 17 8.11 4.55 8.08
N ALA A 18 6.79 4.75 8.00
CA ALA A 18 6.16 5.70 8.90
C ALA A 18 6.27 5.20 10.36
N PRO A 19 6.29 6.11 11.34
CA PRO A 19 6.41 5.72 12.74
C PRO A 19 5.38 4.65 13.15
N GLY A 20 5.88 3.53 13.66
CA GLY A 20 5.06 2.42 14.16
C GLY A 20 4.67 1.36 13.12
N GLU A 21 4.94 1.55 11.83
CA GLU A 21 4.61 0.54 10.80
C GLU A 21 5.33 -0.79 11.00
N GLU A 22 6.58 -0.76 11.45
CA GLU A 22 7.38 -1.95 11.76
C GLU A 22 6.75 -2.83 12.86
N GLN A 23 5.95 -2.21 13.74
CA GLN A 23 5.32 -2.89 14.88
C GLN A 23 3.86 -3.25 14.61
N TYR A 24 3.16 -2.47 13.80
CA TYR A 24 1.71 -2.57 13.61
C TYR A 24 1.35 -2.68 12.13
N PRO A 25 1.07 -3.89 11.61
CA PRO A 25 0.69 -4.11 10.21
C PRO A 25 -0.54 -3.30 9.76
N ALA A 26 -1.44 -2.96 10.69
CA ALA A 26 -2.58 -2.10 10.40
C ALA A 26 -2.15 -0.67 10.04
N LEU A 27 -1.08 -0.14 10.65
CA LEU A 27 -0.51 1.17 10.29
C LEU A 27 0.20 1.09 8.95
N ALA A 28 0.97 0.03 8.71
CA ALA A 28 1.61 -0.19 7.41
C ALA A 28 0.56 -0.26 6.28
N LEU A 29 -0.55 -0.96 6.52
CA LEU A 29 -1.67 -1.03 5.57
C LEU A 29 -2.32 0.35 5.37
N ALA A 30 -2.56 1.11 6.44
CA ALA A 30 -3.16 2.45 6.35
C ALA A 30 -2.33 3.41 5.49
N ASN A 31 -1.02 3.27 5.51
CA ASN A 31 -0.05 4.15 4.84
C ASN A 31 0.44 3.62 3.49
N SER A 32 -0.08 2.48 3.02
CA SER A 32 0.29 1.91 1.71
C SER A 32 -0.14 2.78 0.52
N ALA A 33 -0.91 3.86 0.74
CA ALA A 33 -1.15 4.93 -0.23
C ALA A 33 -0.41 6.20 0.19
N ILE A 34 0.66 6.50 -0.52
CA ILE A 34 1.62 7.55 -0.21
C ILE A 34 1.27 8.79 -1.02
N ALA A 35 0.96 9.89 -0.32
CA ALA A 35 0.75 11.19 -0.95
C ALA A 35 2.09 11.74 -1.47
N LEU A 36 2.12 12.15 -2.74
CA LEU A 36 3.28 12.72 -3.40
C LEU A 36 3.03 14.20 -3.73
N PRO A 37 4.09 15.01 -3.92
CA PRO A 37 3.95 16.38 -4.41
C PRO A 37 3.14 16.45 -5.71
N GLY A 38 2.47 17.58 -5.93
CA GLY A 38 1.63 17.78 -7.12
C GLY A 38 0.25 17.09 -7.04
N GLY A 39 -0.15 16.61 -5.87
CA GLY A 39 -1.45 15.94 -5.68
C GLY A 39 -1.49 14.51 -6.23
N HIS A 40 -0.33 13.93 -6.51
CA HIS A 40 -0.21 12.53 -6.92
C HIS A 40 -0.26 11.60 -5.71
N THR A 41 -0.56 10.33 -5.95
CA THR A 41 -0.54 9.29 -4.93
C THR A 41 0.10 8.04 -5.52
N ALA A 42 1.07 7.46 -4.82
CA ALA A 42 1.57 6.12 -5.11
C ALA A 42 0.81 5.12 -4.23
N ASP A 43 0.04 4.22 -4.85
CA ASP A 43 -0.67 3.15 -4.14
C ASP A 43 0.10 1.84 -4.28
N LEU A 44 0.68 1.36 -3.18
CA LEU A 44 1.40 0.09 -3.10
C LEU A 44 0.47 -1.13 -3.22
N LEU A 45 -0.85 -0.92 -3.24
CA LEU A 45 -1.88 -1.94 -3.48
C LEU A 45 -2.67 -1.66 -4.77
N GLY A 46 -2.16 -0.75 -5.62
CA GLY A 46 -2.83 -0.26 -6.82
C GLY A 46 -3.10 -1.35 -7.87
N THR A 47 -2.33 -2.42 -7.84
CA THR A 47 -2.49 -3.60 -8.71
C THR A 47 -2.38 -4.91 -7.91
N PRO A 48 -2.86 -6.04 -8.46
CA PRO A 48 -2.71 -7.33 -7.80
C PRO A 48 -1.25 -7.72 -7.56
N ALA A 49 -0.36 -7.44 -8.53
CA ALA A 49 1.07 -7.71 -8.40
C ALA A 49 1.72 -6.89 -7.29
N GLN A 50 1.43 -5.57 -7.22
CA GLN A 50 1.92 -4.71 -6.13
C GLN A 50 1.37 -5.15 -4.77
N THR A 51 0.09 -5.56 -4.71
CA THR A 51 -0.52 -6.09 -3.49
C THR A 51 0.18 -7.37 -3.02
N ASN A 52 0.47 -8.29 -3.94
CA ASN A 52 1.18 -9.53 -3.61
C ASN A 52 2.59 -9.24 -3.08
N HIS A 53 3.31 -8.35 -3.75
CA HIS A 53 4.63 -7.89 -3.31
C HIS A 53 4.55 -7.27 -1.91
N TRP A 54 3.62 -6.35 -1.69
CA TRP A 54 3.43 -5.68 -0.39
C TRP A 54 3.14 -6.69 0.74
N LEU A 55 2.24 -7.66 0.52
CA LEU A 55 1.95 -8.69 1.52
C LEU A 55 3.17 -9.58 1.82
N THR A 56 3.96 -9.90 0.80
CA THR A 56 5.18 -10.71 0.94
C THR A 56 6.23 -9.97 1.75
N GLU A 57 6.51 -8.71 1.41
CA GLU A 57 7.47 -7.86 2.13
C GLU A 57 7.10 -7.69 3.62
N HIS A 58 5.79 -7.68 3.94
CA HIS A 58 5.30 -7.57 5.32
C HIS A 58 5.13 -8.93 6.02
N GLY A 59 5.52 -10.05 5.39
CA GLY A 59 5.39 -11.39 5.95
C GLY A 59 3.94 -11.85 6.16
N LEU A 60 2.99 -11.25 5.45
CA LEU A 60 1.55 -11.52 5.55
C LEU A 60 1.06 -12.58 4.54
N ALA A 61 1.89 -12.91 3.55
CA ALA A 61 1.59 -13.87 2.50
C ALA A 61 2.86 -14.57 1.98
N PRO A 62 2.76 -15.81 1.46
CA PRO A 62 3.80 -16.40 0.63
C PRO A 62 4.02 -15.61 -0.68
N VAL A 63 5.22 -15.74 -1.25
CA VAL A 63 5.63 -15.06 -2.50
C VAL A 63 4.70 -15.36 -3.69
N ASP A 64 4.14 -16.56 -3.75
CA ASP A 64 3.40 -17.07 -4.91
C ASP A 64 1.88 -17.08 -4.73
N ILE A 65 1.30 -16.09 -4.01
CA ILE A 65 -0.16 -15.96 -4.00
C ILE A 65 -0.63 -15.51 -5.40
N ASP A 66 -1.58 -16.26 -5.96
CA ASP A 66 -2.39 -15.82 -7.10
C ASP A 66 -3.34 -14.70 -6.67
N MET A 67 -2.78 -13.50 -6.50
CA MET A 67 -3.51 -12.33 -6.07
C MET A 67 -4.43 -11.88 -7.20
N ARG A 68 -5.74 -11.90 -6.94
CA ARG A 68 -6.75 -11.45 -7.89
C ARG A 68 -7.17 -10.02 -7.61
N GLU A 69 -7.64 -9.33 -8.63
CA GLU A 69 -8.13 -7.95 -8.54
C GLU A 69 -9.19 -7.76 -7.45
N MET A 70 -10.13 -8.70 -7.33
CA MET A 70 -11.13 -8.69 -6.26
C MET A 70 -10.52 -8.71 -4.85
N CYS A 71 -9.42 -9.44 -4.63
CA CYS A 71 -8.74 -9.50 -3.34
C CYS A 71 -7.94 -8.22 -3.07
N ALA A 72 -7.24 -7.69 -4.09
CA ALA A 72 -6.57 -6.39 -4.00
C ALA A 72 -7.55 -5.25 -3.68
N ALA A 73 -8.73 -5.25 -4.32
CA ALA A 73 -9.78 -4.28 -4.05
C ALA A 73 -10.33 -4.36 -2.61
N GLN A 74 -10.46 -5.57 -2.06
CA GLN A 74 -10.84 -5.76 -0.66
C GLN A 74 -9.79 -5.20 0.30
N LEU A 75 -8.49 -5.41 0.02
CA LEU A 75 -7.42 -4.82 0.84
C LEU A 75 -7.40 -3.29 0.76
N ARG A 76 -7.62 -2.71 -0.42
CA ARG A 76 -7.80 -1.25 -0.56
C ARG A 76 -9.02 -0.74 0.23
N SER A 77 -10.14 -1.47 0.21
CA SER A 77 -11.31 -1.11 1.03
C SER A 77 -11.03 -1.23 2.53
N LEU A 78 -10.32 -2.26 2.96
CA LEU A 78 -9.89 -2.44 4.35
C LEU A 78 -8.97 -1.30 4.79
N ARG A 79 -8.02 -0.89 3.94
CA ARG A 79 -7.15 0.27 4.17
C ARG A 79 -7.98 1.52 4.46
N GLU A 80 -9.00 1.81 3.68
CA GLU A 80 -9.87 2.98 3.91
C GLU A 80 -10.66 2.88 5.22
N GLN A 81 -11.16 1.69 5.56
CA GLN A 81 -11.87 1.48 6.83
C GLN A 81 -10.94 1.68 8.04
N ILE A 82 -9.71 1.18 7.98
CA ILE A 82 -8.70 1.39 9.03
C ILE A 82 -8.35 2.88 9.14
N ARG A 83 -8.15 3.58 8.03
CA ARG A 83 -7.88 5.03 8.04
C ARG A 83 -9.02 5.82 8.68
N ALA A 84 -10.28 5.48 8.35
CA ALA A 84 -11.45 6.09 8.97
C ALA A 84 -11.49 5.85 10.48
N LEU A 85 -11.26 4.60 10.92
CA LEU A 85 -11.21 4.25 12.34
C LEU A 85 -10.13 5.04 13.09
N LEU A 86 -8.91 5.10 12.54
CA LEU A 86 -7.81 5.85 13.15
C LEU A 86 -8.12 7.35 13.22
N ALA A 87 -8.69 7.92 12.15
CA ALA A 87 -9.11 9.31 12.13
C ALA A 87 -10.16 9.62 13.21
N SER A 88 -11.22 8.81 13.32
CA SER A 88 -12.24 8.95 14.36
C SER A 88 -11.62 8.90 15.76
N ARG A 89 -10.71 7.95 16.00
CA ARG A 89 -10.00 7.84 17.29
C ARG A 89 -9.18 9.07 17.61
N THR A 90 -8.42 9.60 16.65
CA THR A 90 -7.62 10.83 16.86
C THR A 90 -8.49 12.07 17.08
N ALA A 91 -9.70 12.08 16.53
CA ALA A 91 -10.67 13.15 16.71
C ALA A 91 -11.54 13.00 17.97
N GLY A 92 -11.37 11.93 18.76
CA GLY A 92 -12.23 11.64 19.92
C GLY A 92 -13.68 11.27 19.56
N LEU A 93 -13.91 10.79 18.33
CA LEU A 93 -15.20 10.40 17.80
C LEU A 93 -15.41 8.88 17.91
N PRO A 94 -16.68 8.41 17.93
CA PRO A 94 -16.97 6.99 17.75
C PRO A 94 -16.51 6.50 16.37
N ALA A 95 -16.22 5.20 16.31
CA ALA A 95 -15.90 4.49 15.07
C ALA A 95 -17.13 4.36 14.17
#